data_AF-A0AAU3WW90-F1
#
_entry.id   AF-A0AAU3WW90-F1
#
_cell.length_a   1.000
_cell.length_b   1.000
_cell.length_c   1.000
_cell.angle_alpha   90.00
_cell.angle_beta   90.00
_cell.angle_gamma   90.00
#
_symmetry.space_group_name_H-M   'P 1'
#
loop_
_entity.id
_entity.type
_entity.pdbx_description
1 polymer ?
#
loop_
_entity_poly.entity_id
_entity_poly.type
_entity_poly.pdbx_seq_one_letter_code
_entity_poly.pdbx_strand_id
1 'polypeptide(L)'
;MSEMGEGPEVPEVPDVDAAPLSGWERLSASVLGVGLAGAGGVAVFITTNQAGSVALLLVGVVLLIMAINGAPLTRARYQDYELFMSRRRHRVVENIRDEPPEEARQALQVLNTIDPGASRDPVVARASGYLLELEVVDRLQRLHPEIEVSRGPLDYGVDAVVPLNDRRIGVEVKGGSGDVPLRTADLRRVVNRVIGSPSRLGGAHVDGLLIVTNRVLPTELSRRIRELSQIMPIGVVRWVDAQDDQALEDALGELSRRRRLSD
;
A
#
# COMPACT_ATOMS: atom_id res chain seq x y z
N MET A 1 48.74 14.67 14.86
CA MET A 1 48.95 14.11 13.51
C MET A 1 48.56 12.65 13.59
N SER A 2 47.29 12.36 13.30
CA SER A 2 46.75 11.00 13.28
C SER A 2 46.64 10.59 11.83
N GLU A 3 47.29 9.47 11.50
CA GLU A 3 47.24 8.83 10.20
C GLU A 3 45.78 8.47 9.88
N MET A 4 45.25 9.12 8.83
CA MET A 4 44.01 8.69 8.18
C MET A 4 44.33 7.41 7.42
N GLY A 5 44.02 6.27 8.03
CA GLY A 5 44.14 4.96 7.39
C GLY A 5 43.29 4.90 6.14
N GLU A 6 43.92 4.53 5.03
CA GLU A 6 43.26 4.15 3.78
C GLU A 6 42.19 3.09 4.10
N GLY A 7 40.94 3.43 3.79
CA GLY A 7 39.83 2.47 3.87
C GLY A 7 40.10 1.30 2.92
N PRO A 8 39.55 0.11 3.23
CA PRO A 8 39.77 -1.08 2.41
C PRO A 8 39.35 -0.81 0.97
N GLU A 9 40.30 -0.97 0.06
CA GLU A 9 40.12 -0.87 -1.38
C GLU A 9 39.05 -1.90 -1.79
N VAL A 10 37.87 -1.42 -2.17
CA VAL A 10 36.79 -2.29 -2.60
C VAL A 10 37.21 -2.86 -3.95
N PRO A 11 37.35 -4.19 -4.10
CA PRO A 11 37.77 -4.78 -5.36
C PRO A 11 36.78 -4.41 -6.46
N GLU A 12 37.26 -3.75 -7.51
CA GLU A 12 36.49 -3.50 -8.73
C GLU A 12 36.01 -4.84 -9.28
N VAL A 13 34.69 -5.05 -9.25
CA VAL A 13 34.10 -6.22 -9.89
C VAL A 13 34.25 -6.00 -11.39
N PRO A 14 34.96 -6.88 -12.13
CA PRO A 14 35.17 -6.69 -13.55
C PRO A 14 33.83 -6.59 -14.27
N ASP A 15 33.67 -5.53 -15.06
CA ASP A 15 32.47 -5.27 -15.85
C ASP A 15 32.37 -6.39 -16.89
N VAL A 16 31.44 -7.32 -16.68
CA VAL A 16 31.19 -8.41 -17.62
C VAL A 16 30.35 -7.81 -18.74
N ASP A 17 31.02 -7.20 -19.71
CA ASP A 17 30.41 -6.69 -20.92
C ASP A 17 29.61 -7.81 -21.60
N ALA A 18 28.30 -7.71 -21.51
CA ALA A 18 27.42 -8.66 -22.18
C ALA A 18 27.56 -8.50 -23.69
N ALA A 19 27.91 -9.58 -24.38
CA ALA A 19 28.05 -9.58 -25.83
C ALA A 19 26.74 -9.10 -26.50
N PRO A 20 26.83 -8.24 -27.54
CA PRO A 20 25.65 -7.78 -28.27
C PRO A 20 24.91 -8.94 -28.93
N LEU A 21 23.58 -8.82 -29.03
CA LEU A 21 22.74 -9.85 -29.64
C LEU A 21 23.08 -10.02 -31.12
N SER A 22 23.21 -11.27 -31.56
CA SER A 22 23.37 -11.61 -32.97
C SER A 22 22.14 -11.21 -33.79
N GLY A 23 22.32 -10.98 -35.09
CA GLY A 23 21.22 -10.57 -35.98
C GLY A 23 20.02 -11.54 -35.96
N TRP A 24 20.28 -12.84 -35.81
CA TRP A 24 19.24 -13.86 -35.71
C TRP A 24 18.49 -13.83 -34.38
N GLU A 25 19.16 -13.54 -33.27
CA GLU A 25 18.52 -13.34 -31.97
C GLU A 25 17.64 -12.10 -31.95
N ARG A 26 18.08 -11.02 -32.63
CA ARG A 26 17.25 -9.81 -32.78
C ARG A 26 15.99 -10.08 -33.60
N LEU A 27 16.11 -10.85 -34.69
CA LEU A 27 14.96 -11.22 -35.50
C LEU A 27 13.97 -12.10 -34.72
N SER A 28 14.46 -13.12 -34.01
CA SER A 28 13.60 -14.01 -33.22
C SER A 28 12.91 -13.25 -32.07
N ALA A 29 13.64 -12.38 -31.36
CA ALA A 29 13.07 -11.50 -30.34
C ALA A 29 12.02 -10.54 -30.92
N SER A 30 12.23 -10.03 -32.14
CA SER A 30 11.24 -9.15 -32.81
C SER A 30 9.95 -9.89 -33.13
N VAL A 31 10.06 -11.08 -33.73
CA VAL A 31 8.90 -11.90 -34.11
C VAL A 31 8.12 -12.34 -32.87
N LEU A 32 8.82 -12.81 -31.84
CA LEU A 32 8.19 -13.20 -30.57
C LEU A 32 7.58 -12.00 -29.86
N GLY A 33 8.25 -10.86 -29.84
CA GLY A 33 7.76 -9.63 -29.23
C GLY A 33 6.48 -9.12 -29.88
N VAL A 34 6.44 -9.02 -31.22
CA VAL A 34 5.23 -8.65 -31.96
C VAL A 34 4.11 -9.65 -31.74
N GLY A 35 4.43 -10.96 -31.78
CA GLY A 35 3.45 -12.02 -31.56
C GLY A 35 2.80 -11.95 -30.17
N LEU A 36 3.62 -11.82 -29.12
CA LEU A 36 3.14 -11.75 -27.73
C LEU A 36 2.42 -10.43 -27.43
N ALA A 37 2.92 -9.29 -27.94
CA ALA A 37 2.26 -8.00 -27.78
C ALA A 37 0.90 -7.97 -28.49
N GLY A 38 0.84 -8.50 -29.72
CA GLY A 38 -0.40 -8.63 -30.49
C GLY A 38 -1.41 -9.58 -29.82
N ALA A 39 -0.95 -10.77 -29.41
CA ALA A 39 -1.78 -11.72 -28.69
C ALA A 39 -2.29 -11.16 -27.35
N GLY A 40 -1.42 -10.49 -26.58
CA GLY A 40 -1.78 -9.81 -25.34
C GLY A 40 -2.81 -8.71 -25.56
N GLY A 41 -2.62 -7.86 -26.58
CA GLY A 41 -3.55 -6.79 -26.94
C GLY A 41 -4.94 -7.32 -27.32
N VAL A 42 -5.01 -8.35 -28.17
CA VAL A 42 -6.28 -8.99 -28.53
C VAL A 42 -6.93 -9.67 -27.32
N ALA A 43 -6.13 -10.32 -26.47
CA ALA A 43 -6.61 -11.00 -25.27
C ALA A 43 -7.28 -10.03 -24.27
N VAL A 44 -6.82 -8.78 -24.16
CA VAL A 44 -7.47 -7.77 -23.31
C VAL A 44 -8.93 -7.55 -23.70
N PHE A 45 -9.27 -7.64 -24.98
CA PHE A 45 -10.64 -7.42 -25.46
C PHE A 45 -11.52 -8.67 -25.43
N ILE A 46 -10.93 -9.87 -25.50
CA ILE A 46 -11.68 -11.13 -25.61
C ILE A 46 -11.81 -11.83 -24.26
N THR A 47 -10.82 -11.70 -23.36
CA THR A 47 -10.82 -12.45 -22.10
C THR A 47 -11.28 -11.60 -20.92
N THR A 48 -12.03 -12.21 -20.00
CA THR A 48 -12.33 -11.65 -18.68
C THR A 48 -11.17 -11.81 -17.69
N ASN A 49 -10.12 -12.57 -18.04
CA ASN A 49 -8.95 -12.77 -17.20
C ASN A 49 -7.88 -11.69 -17.49
N GLN A 50 -8.08 -10.53 -16.87
CA GLN A 50 -7.23 -9.36 -17.06
C GLN A 50 -5.75 -9.60 -16.68
N ALA A 51 -5.49 -10.47 -15.70
CA ALA A 51 -4.13 -10.73 -15.22
C ALA A 51 -3.25 -11.39 -16.29
N GLY A 52 -3.79 -12.37 -17.02
CA GLY A 52 -3.04 -13.12 -18.04
C GLY A 52 -2.73 -12.27 -19.29
N SER A 53 -3.69 -11.47 -19.75
CA SER A 53 -3.52 -10.61 -20.92
C SER A 53 -2.53 -9.47 -20.67
N VAL A 54 -2.54 -8.88 -19.47
CA VAL A 54 -1.58 -7.83 -19.08
C VAL A 54 -0.16 -8.38 -19.03
N ALA A 55 0.03 -9.58 -18.46
CA ALA A 55 1.35 -10.22 -18.40
C ALA A 55 1.92 -10.47 -19.82
N LEU A 56 1.12 -11.01 -20.75
CA LEU A 56 1.54 -11.26 -22.14
C LEU A 56 1.93 -9.96 -22.86
N LEU A 57 1.15 -8.90 -22.68
CA LEU A 57 1.43 -7.60 -23.28
C LEU A 57 2.75 -7.02 -22.76
N LEU A 58 2.98 -7.07 -21.44
CA LEU A 58 4.22 -6.60 -20.82
C LEU A 58 5.44 -7.38 -21.30
N VAL A 59 5.35 -8.72 -21.37
CA VAL A 59 6.44 -9.56 -21.89
C VAL A 59 6.73 -9.22 -23.37
N GLY A 60 5.70 -9.03 -24.18
CA GLY A 60 5.84 -8.61 -25.58
C GLY A 60 6.57 -7.28 -25.73
N VAL A 61 6.22 -6.28 -24.92
CA VAL A 61 6.88 -4.96 -24.90
C VAL A 61 8.35 -5.08 -24.51
N VAL A 62 8.69 -5.88 -23.48
CA VAL A 62 10.09 -6.07 -23.06
C VAL A 62 10.92 -6.70 -24.18
N LEU A 63 10.40 -7.72 -24.87
CA LEU A 63 11.10 -8.36 -25.99
C LEU A 63 11.28 -7.40 -27.18
N LEU A 64 10.29 -6.57 -27.48
CA LEU A 64 10.41 -5.51 -28.49
C LEU A 64 11.52 -4.52 -28.14
N ILE A 65 11.62 -4.10 -26.88
CA ILE A 65 12.68 -3.20 -26.41
C ILE A 65 14.06 -3.85 -26.56
N MET A 66 14.20 -5.15 -26.24
CA MET A 66 15.45 -5.89 -26.46
C MET A 66 15.82 -5.95 -27.94
N ALA A 67 14.85 -6.20 -28.82
CA ALA A 67 15.07 -6.27 -30.26
C ALA A 67 15.54 -4.94 -30.87
N ILE A 68 14.90 -3.82 -30.45
CA ILE A 68 15.26 -2.47 -30.89
C ILE A 68 16.67 -2.11 -30.41
N ASN A 69 16.97 -2.31 -29.11
CA ASN A 69 18.24 -1.90 -28.52
C ASN A 69 19.42 -2.83 -28.88
N GLY A 70 19.15 -4.08 -29.30
CA GLY A 70 20.21 -5.03 -29.70
C GLY A 70 21.09 -5.52 -28.55
N ALA A 71 20.76 -5.18 -27.31
CA ALA A 71 21.46 -5.60 -26.11
C ALA A 71 20.53 -6.42 -25.21
N PRO A 72 21.01 -7.55 -24.65
CA PRO A 72 20.26 -8.25 -23.61
C PRO A 72 20.14 -7.36 -22.36
N LEU A 73 19.05 -7.50 -21.60
CA LEU A 73 18.91 -6.86 -20.27
C LEU A 73 19.82 -7.57 -19.25
N THR A 74 21.12 -7.50 -19.47
CA THR A 74 22.13 -8.17 -18.66
C THR A 74 22.92 -7.09 -17.91
N ARG A 75 22.43 -6.76 -16.71
CA ARG A 75 23.06 -6.02 -15.60
C ARG A 75 23.59 -4.60 -15.81
N ALA A 76 24.17 -4.20 -16.94
CA ALA A 76 24.83 -2.89 -17.09
C ALA A 76 23.87 -1.68 -17.00
N ARG A 77 22.55 -1.91 -17.05
CA ARG A 77 21.52 -0.88 -16.83
C ARG A 77 20.84 -0.95 -15.47
N TYR A 78 21.32 -1.74 -14.51
CA TYR A 78 20.62 -1.88 -13.23
C TYR A 78 20.48 -0.55 -12.49
N GLN A 79 21.54 0.28 -12.50
CA GLN A 79 21.52 1.61 -11.87
C GLN A 79 20.60 2.60 -12.62
N ASP A 80 20.65 2.62 -13.95
CA ASP A 80 19.76 3.45 -14.76
C ASP A 80 18.30 3.01 -14.67
N TYR A 81 18.07 1.70 -14.54
CA TYR A 81 16.76 1.10 -14.35
C TYR A 81 16.19 1.42 -12.97
N GLU A 82 17.01 1.33 -11.92
CA GLU A 82 16.62 1.78 -10.57
C GLU A 82 16.26 3.26 -10.55
N LEU A 83 17.03 4.10 -11.26
CA LEU A 83 16.75 5.53 -11.35
C LEU A 83 15.46 5.81 -12.17
N PHE A 84 15.25 5.09 -13.26
CA PHE A 84 14.01 5.14 -14.04
C PHE A 84 12.80 4.68 -13.23
N MET A 85 12.91 3.55 -12.52
CA MET A 85 11.84 3.02 -11.69
C MET A 85 11.57 3.90 -10.47
N SER A 86 12.60 4.48 -9.87
CA SER A 86 12.44 5.50 -8.82
C SER A 86 11.62 6.68 -9.32
N ARG A 87 11.95 7.26 -10.48
CA ARG A 87 11.17 8.35 -11.09
C ARG A 87 9.73 7.93 -11.41
N ARG A 88 9.53 6.69 -11.88
CA ARG A 88 8.20 6.15 -12.18
C ARG A 88 7.36 6.01 -10.91
N ARG A 89 7.92 5.46 -9.82
CA ARG A 89 7.26 5.36 -8.52
C ARG A 89 6.84 6.74 -8.01
N HIS A 90 7.70 7.74 -8.12
CA HIS A 90 7.38 9.11 -7.71
C HIS A 90 6.21 9.69 -8.51
N ARG A 91 6.20 9.55 -9.84
CA ARG A 91 5.08 10.05 -10.67
C ARG A 91 3.75 9.38 -10.34
N VAL A 92 3.75 8.05 -10.16
CA VAL A 92 2.52 7.33 -9.74
C VAL A 92 2.04 7.87 -8.40
N VAL A 93 2.95 8.09 -7.45
CA VAL A 93 2.60 8.62 -6.12
C VAL A 93 2.11 10.07 -6.15
N GLU A 94 2.68 10.91 -7.02
CA GLU A 94 2.23 12.28 -7.22
C GLU A 94 0.78 12.34 -7.72
N ASN A 95 0.42 11.45 -8.66
CA ASN A 95 -0.93 11.42 -9.25
C ASN A 95 -2.01 10.88 -8.31
N ILE A 96 -1.67 10.05 -7.32
CA ILE A 96 -2.66 9.42 -6.40
C ILE A 96 -3.52 10.46 -5.67
N ARG A 97 -3.03 11.69 -5.48
CA ARG A 97 -3.79 12.76 -4.82
C ARG A 97 -4.89 13.36 -5.68
N ASP A 98 -4.72 13.29 -7.00
CA ASP A 98 -5.60 13.94 -7.98
C ASP A 98 -6.53 12.92 -8.66
N GLU A 99 -6.23 11.64 -8.57
CA GLU A 99 -7.02 10.54 -9.13
C GLU A 99 -8.12 10.05 -8.15
N PRO A 100 -9.26 9.57 -8.66
CA PRO A 100 -10.23 8.82 -7.85
C PRO A 100 -9.55 7.63 -7.14
N PRO A 101 -9.95 7.28 -5.90
CA PRO A 101 -9.29 6.22 -5.14
C PRO A 101 -9.19 4.87 -5.88
N GLU A 102 -10.23 4.51 -6.62
CA GLU A 102 -10.26 3.27 -7.40
C GLU A 102 -9.20 3.24 -8.51
N GLU A 103 -8.99 4.36 -9.21
CA GLU A 103 -7.97 4.49 -10.26
C GLU A 103 -6.56 4.46 -9.66
N ALA A 104 -6.36 5.21 -8.57
CA ALA A 104 -5.12 5.22 -7.79
C ALA A 104 -4.74 3.80 -7.29
N ARG A 105 -5.73 3.02 -6.85
CA ARG A 105 -5.54 1.62 -6.43
C ARG A 105 -5.06 0.77 -7.59
N GLN A 106 -5.73 0.87 -8.74
CA GLN A 106 -5.35 0.14 -9.94
C GLN A 106 -3.93 0.51 -10.40
N ALA A 107 -3.57 1.81 -10.34
CA ALA A 107 -2.22 2.27 -10.67
C ALA A 107 -1.15 1.65 -9.75
N LEU A 108 -1.42 1.59 -8.44
CA LEU A 108 -0.54 0.92 -7.48
C LEU A 108 -0.45 -0.60 -7.68
N GLN A 109 -1.55 -1.26 -8.04
CA GLN A 109 -1.54 -2.69 -8.36
C GLN A 109 -0.72 -2.99 -9.61
N VAL A 110 -0.87 -2.18 -10.66
CA VAL A 110 -0.05 -2.27 -11.88
C VAL A 110 1.42 -2.03 -11.55
N LEU A 111 1.72 -1.02 -10.73
CA LEU A 111 3.09 -0.74 -10.28
C LEU A 111 3.70 -1.93 -9.54
N ASN A 112 2.97 -2.53 -8.59
CA ASN A 112 3.45 -3.69 -7.83
C ASN A 112 3.58 -4.96 -8.70
N THR A 113 2.80 -5.07 -9.78
CA THR A 113 2.93 -6.17 -10.75
C THR A 113 4.21 -6.03 -11.58
N ILE A 114 4.57 -4.80 -11.96
CA ILE A 114 5.77 -4.50 -12.76
C ILE A 114 7.03 -4.50 -11.89
N ASP A 115 6.94 -3.95 -10.69
CA ASP A 115 8.01 -3.85 -9.69
C ASP A 115 7.49 -4.31 -8.32
N PRO A 116 7.58 -5.60 -7.99
CA PRO A 116 7.18 -6.11 -6.68
C PRO A 116 7.96 -5.48 -5.51
N GLY A 117 9.16 -4.95 -5.78
CA GLY A 117 9.98 -4.23 -4.83
C GLY A 117 9.43 -2.83 -4.50
N ALA A 118 8.55 -2.27 -5.33
CA ALA A 118 7.93 -0.96 -5.12
C ALA A 118 7.15 -0.92 -3.80
N SER A 119 6.52 -2.02 -3.39
CA SER A 119 5.80 -2.11 -2.11
C SER A 119 6.67 -1.85 -0.88
N ARG A 120 7.99 -2.03 -0.98
CA ARG A 120 8.97 -1.75 0.10
C ARG A 120 9.52 -0.34 0.05
N ASP A 121 9.26 0.41 -1.02
CA ASP A 121 9.66 1.80 -1.13
C ASP A 121 8.85 2.64 -0.12
N PRO A 122 9.50 3.44 0.75
CA PRO A 122 8.80 4.24 1.75
C PRO A 122 7.80 5.23 1.15
N VAL A 123 8.04 5.75 -0.05
CA VAL A 123 7.16 6.70 -0.74
C VAL A 123 5.90 5.99 -1.22
N VAL A 124 6.05 4.82 -1.83
CA VAL A 124 4.92 3.98 -2.27
C VAL A 124 4.12 3.49 -1.08
N ALA A 125 4.78 2.98 -0.03
CA ALA A 125 4.12 2.49 1.17
C ALA A 125 3.28 3.58 1.88
N ARG A 126 3.76 4.84 1.90
CA ARG A 126 2.98 5.98 2.39
C ARG A 126 1.78 6.27 1.49
N ALA A 127 1.96 6.25 0.17
CA ALA A 127 0.89 6.51 -0.77
C ALA A 127 -0.21 5.43 -0.68
N SER A 128 0.16 4.15 -0.59
CA SER A 128 -0.77 3.06 -0.34
C SER A 128 -1.51 3.22 0.99
N GLY A 129 -0.81 3.69 2.03
CA GLY A 129 -1.44 3.97 3.33
C GLY A 129 -2.46 5.11 3.27
N TYR A 130 -2.12 6.19 2.57
CA TYR A 130 -3.02 7.32 2.34
C TYR A 130 -4.24 6.92 1.49
N LEU A 131 -4.02 6.11 0.46
CA LEU A 131 -5.13 5.62 -0.36
C LEU A 131 -6.10 4.77 0.44
N LEU A 132 -5.59 3.85 1.28
CA LEU A 132 -6.43 3.06 2.18
C LEU A 132 -7.26 3.95 3.10
N GLU A 133 -6.67 5.01 3.64
CA GLU A 133 -7.37 5.99 4.48
C GLU A 133 -8.53 6.65 3.73
N LEU A 134 -8.29 7.14 2.51
CA LEU A 134 -9.33 7.73 1.67
C LEU A 134 -10.48 6.75 1.39
N GLU A 135 -10.16 5.51 1.06
CA GLU A 135 -11.14 4.47 0.74
C GLU A 135 -11.98 4.06 1.96
N VAL A 136 -11.34 3.86 3.11
CA VAL A 136 -12.04 3.52 4.36
C VAL A 136 -12.92 4.69 4.79
N VAL A 137 -12.43 5.92 4.74
CA VAL A 137 -13.22 7.10 5.09
C VAL A 137 -14.41 7.28 4.15
N ASP A 138 -14.21 7.21 2.84
CA ASP A 138 -15.30 7.29 1.86
C ASP A 138 -16.34 6.19 2.11
N ARG A 139 -15.89 4.98 2.43
CA ARG A 139 -16.79 3.88 2.74
C ARG A 139 -17.58 4.11 4.01
N LEU A 140 -16.93 4.58 5.08
CA LEU A 140 -17.60 4.97 6.31
C LEU A 140 -18.61 6.09 6.09
N GLN A 141 -18.33 7.08 5.23
CA GLN A 141 -19.29 8.14 4.90
C GLN A 141 -20.55 7.59 4.22
N ARG A 142 -20.40 6.56 3.38
CA ARG A 142 -21.53 5.90 2.72
C ARG A 142 -22.37 5.06 3.68
N LEU A 143 -21.73 4.36 4.62
CA LEU A 143 -22.40 3.51 5.61
C LEU A 143 -23.01 4.33 6.77
N HIS A 144 -22.35 5.42 7.15
CA HIS A 144 -22.69 6.29 8.27
C HIS A 144 -22.60 7.77 7.84
N PRO A 145 -23.67 8.34 7.25
CA PRO A 145 -23.67 9.71 6.74
C PRO A 145 -23.29 10.80 7.76
N GLU A 146 -23.49 10.51 9.04
CA GLU A 146 -23.21 11.36 10.19
C GLU A 146 -21.75 11.32 10.69
N ILE A 147 -20.83 10.62 10.01
CA ILE A 147 -19.44 10.57 10.49
C ILE A 147 -18.76 11.94 10.48
N GLU A 148 -17.90 12.15 11.47
CA GLU A 148 -17.01 13.30 11.53
C GLU A 148 -15.63 12.89 11.01
N VAL A 149 -15.22 13.44 9.87
CA VAL A 149 -13.91 13.14 9.26
C VAL A 149 -12.89 14.19 9.68
N SER A 150 -11.73 13.74 10.15
CA SER A 150 -10.60 14.61 10.43
C SER A 150 -9.86 14.96 9.13
N ARG A 151 -10.30 16.00 8.43
CA ARG A 151 -9.62 16.52 7.23
C ARG A 151 -8.74 17.71 7.59
N GLY A 152 -7.42 17.51 7.68
CA GLY A 152 -6.51 18.63 7.88
C GLY A 152 -5.05 18.23 8.19
N PRO A 153 -4.11 19.20 8.15
CA PRO A 153 -2.71 18.96 8.49
C PRO A 153 -2.47 18.66 9.98
N LEU A 154 -3.49 18.89 10.82
CA LEU A 154 -3.49 18.57 12.23
C LEU A 154 -4.33 17.30 12.43
N ASP A 155 -3.68 16.14 12.39
CA ASP A 155 -4.27 14.86 12.79
C ASP A 155 -4.70 14.98 14.27
N TYR A 156 -6.01 14.96 14.51
CA TYR A 156 -6.61 15.10 15.85
C TYR A 156 -6.60 13.79 16.65
N GLY A 157 -5.92 12.77 16.15
CA GLY A 157 -5.67 11.51 16.85
C GLY A 157 -6.39 10.31 16.24
N VAL A 158 -7.41 10.55 15.42
CA VAL A 158 -8.15 9.56 14.62
C VAL A 158 -8.54 10.16 13.27
N ASP A 159 -8.65 9.31 12.25
CA ASP A 159 -8.99 9.73 10.88
C ASP A 159 -10.49 10.02 10.73
N ALA A 160 -11.34 9.30 11.47
CA ALA A 160 -12.78 9.55 11.52
C ALA A 160 -13.38 9.24 12.90
N VAL A 161 -14.58 9.76 13.17
CA VAL A 161 -15.41 9.41 14.31
C VAL A 161 -16.80 9.03 13.83
N VAL A 162 -17.24 7.83 14.19
CA VAL A 162 -18.55 7.28 13.82
C VAL A 162 -19.48 7.35 15.06
N PRO A 163 -20.58 8.13 15.02
CA PRO A 163 -21.59 8.12 16.07
C PRO A 163 -22.49 6.86 15.95
N LEU A 164 -22.56 6.03 16.99
CA LEU A 164 -23.36 4.80 17.03
C LEU A 164 -24.00 4.61 18.40
N ASN A 165 -25.34 4.54 18.47
CA ASN A 165 -26.08 4.23 19.70
C ASN A 165 -25.66 5.09 20.91
N ASP A 166 -25.66 6.42 20.77
CA ASP A 166 -25.20 7.40 21.76
C ASP A 166 -23.70 7.34 22.11
N ARG A 167 -22.91 6.62 21.32
CA ARG A 167 -21.46 6.48 21.51
C ARG A 167 -20.69 7.00 20.31
N ARG A 168 -19.43 7.36 20.54
CA ARG A 168 -18.53 7.86 19.51
C ARG A 168 -17.36 6.90 19.36
N ILE A 169 -17.28 6.23 18.22
CA ILE A 169 -16.19 5.29 17.93
C ILE A 169 -15.17 6.02 17.06
N GLY A 170 -13.98 6.24 17.59
CA GLY A 170 -12.86 6.75 16.81
C GLY A 170 -12.35 5.66 15.86
N VAL A 171 -12.04 6.03 14.62
CA VAL A 171 -11.49 5.13 13.60
C VAL A 171 -10.12 5.64 13.19
N GLU A 172 -9.11 4.79 13.36
CA GLU A 172 -7.74 5.02 12.88
C GLU A 172 -7.40 4.01 11.79
N VAL A 173 -6.97 4.51 10.64
CA VAL A 173 -6.48 3.73 9.52
C VAL A 173 -4.96 3.59 9.60
N LYS A 174 -4.49 2.36 9.45
CA LYS A 174 -3.07 2.00 9.45
C LYS A 174 -2.75 1.16 8.23
N GLY A 175 -2.52 1.81 7.11
CA GLY A 175 -2.10 1.14 5.89
C GLY A 175 -0.62 0.81 5.86
N GLY A 176 -0.23 -0.14 5.02
CA GLY A 176 1.15 -0.43 4.65
C GLY A 176 1.20 -1.53 3.60
N SER A 177 2.40 -2.06 3.36
CA SER A 177 2.61 -3.21 2.50
C SER A 177 1.89 -4.42 3.12
N GLY A 178 1.07 -5.12 2.33
CA GLY A 178 0.20 -6.19 2.83
C GLY A 178 0.95 -7.37 3.47
N ASP A 179 2.23 -7.55 3.12
CA ASP A 179 3.14 -8.56 3.67
C ASP A 179 3.77 -8.17 5.01
N VAL A 180 3.71 -6.88 5.39
CA VAL A 180 4.26 -6.38 6.65
C VAL A 180 3.18 -6.46 7.74
N PRO A 181 3.35 -7.27 8.80
CA PRO A 181 2.33 -7.40 9.83
C PRO A 181 2.14 -6.11 10.64
N LEU A 182 0.91 -5.90 11.15
CA LEU A 182 0.63 -4.81 12.09
C LEU A 182 1.40 -5.04 13.40
N ARG A 183 2.20 -4.06 13.83
CA ARG A 183 3.04 -4.20 15.03
C ARG A 183 2.27 -3.79 16.28
N THR A 184 2.50 -4.49 17.39
CA THR A 184 2.01 -4.13 18.73
C THR A 184 2.38 -2.69 19.12
N ALA A 185 3.56 -2.22 18.71
CA ALA A 185 3.99 -0.84 18.97
C ALA A 185 3.10 0.20 18.28
N ASP A 186 2.56 -0.12 17.09
CA ASP A 186 1.66 0.78 16.36
C ASP A 186 0.32 0.90 17.10
N LEU A 187 -0.25 -0.23 17.53
CA LEU A 187 -1.46 -0.27 18.35
C LEU A 187 -1.31 0.57 19.64
N ARG A 188 -0.21 0.39 20.38
CA ARG A 188 0.06 1.18 21.60
C ARG A 188 0.21 2.67 21.29
N ARG A 189 0.88 3.01 20.19
CA ARG A 189 1.08 4.42 19.78
C ARG A 189 -0.26 5.10 19.47
N VAL A 190 -1.15 4.43 18.74
CA VAL A 190 -2.49 4.94 18.43
C VAL A 190 -3.30 5.10 19.72
N VAL A 191 -3.39 4.06 20.55
CA VAL A 191 -4.15 4.13 21.81
C VAL A 191 -3.65 5.26 22.72
N ASN A 192 -2.33 5.39 22.90
CA ASN A 192 -1.75 6.47 23.69
C ASN A 192 -2.02 7.85 23.08
N ARG A 193 -2.02 7.96 21.74
CA ARG A 193 -2.36 9.21 21.03
C ARG A 193 -3.81 9.59 21.29
N VAL A 194 -4.74 8.65 21.13
CA VAL A 194 -6.18 8.88 21.32
C VAL A 194 -6.51 9.25 22.77
N ILE A 195 -5.94 8.55 23.75
CA ILE A 195 -6.14 8.87 25.18
C ILE A 195 -5.47 10.19 25.55
N GLY A 196 -4.28 10.45 24.99
CA GLY A 196 -3.47 11.63 25.30
C GLY A 196 -3.88 12.91 24.57
N SER A 197 -4.78 12.83 23.59
CA SER A 197 -5.35 13.99 22.89
C SER A 197 -6.66 14.40 23.57
N PRO A 198 -6.65 15.38 24.49
CA PRO A 198 -7.89 15.98 24.98
C PRO A 198 -8.58 16.71 23.81
N SER A 199 -9.57 16.03 23.23
CA SER A 199 -10.77 16.59 22.61
C SER A 199 -10.57 17.79 21.69
N ARG A 200 -9.87 17.62 20.56
CA ARG A 200 -9.77 18.66 19.52
C ARG A 200 -10.69 18.45 18.31
N LEU A 201 -11.32 17.28 18.18
CA LEU A 201 -12.48 17.04 17.31
C LEU A 201 -13.75 17.49 18.05
N GLY A 202 -14.02 18.80 18.04
CA GLY A 202 -15.28 19.35 18.54
C GLY A 202 -15.56 19.14 20.04
N GLY A 203 -14.53 18.85 20.86
CA GLY A 203 -14.71 18.64 22.30
C GLY A 203 -15.21 17.24 22.69
N ALA A 204 -15.44 16.35 21.73
CA ALA A 204 -16.13 15.10 22.01
C ALA A 204 -15.17 13.93 22.23
N HIS A 205 -15.34 13.31 23.39
CA HIS A 205 -14.65 12.11 23.83
C HIS A 205 -15.03 10.90 22.97
N VAL A 206 -14.07 10.01 22.67
CA VAL A 206 -14.35 8.73 22.00
C VAL A 206 -14.54 7.62 23.04
N ASP A 207 -15.61 6.86 22.87
CA ASP A 207 -15.99 5.77 23.79
C ASP A 207 -15.34 4.44 23.43
N GLY A 208 -14.82 4.32 22.21
CA GLY A 208 -14.11 3.16 21.69
C GLY A 208 -13.23 3.55 20.50
N LEU A 209 -12.32 2.64 20.14
CA LEU A 209 -11.38 2.84 19.04
C LEU A 209 -11.39 1.62 18.12
N LEU A 210 -11.63 1.84 16.84
CA LEU A 210 -11.46 0.86 15.78
C LEU A 210 -10.20 1.18 14.99
N ILE A 211 -9.33 0.18 14.83
CA ILE A 211 -8.17 0.28 13.94
C ILE A 211 -8.45 -0.53 12.67
N VAL A 212 -8.42 0.14 11.54
CA VAL A 212 -8.60 -0.45 10.21
C VAL A 212 -7.24 -0.59 9.54
N THR A 213 -6.92 -1.76 8.99
CA THR A 213 -5.61 -1.98 8.35
C THR A 213 -5.74 -2.95 7.18
N ASN A 214 -4.88 -2.82 6.16
CA ASN A 214 -4.73 -3.82 5.11
C ASN A 214 -3.65 -4.87 5.43
N ARG A 215 -2.92 -4.68 6.54
CA ARG A 215 -1.79 -5.52 6.95
C ARG A 215 -2.25 -6.85 7.57
N VAL A 216 -1.38 -7.85 7.53
CA VAL A 216 -1.61 -9.12 8.25
C VAL A 216 -1.70 -8.85 9.76
N LEU A 217 -2.67 -9.49 10.42
CA LEU A 217 -2.86 -9.43 11.87
C LEU A 217 -2.14 -10.62 12.53
N PRO A 218 -1.09 -10.41 13.34
CA PRO A 218 -0.43 -11.48 14.07
C PRO A 218 -1.35 -12.09 15.14
N THR A 219 -1.21 -13.39 15.43
CA THR A 219 -1.99 -14.08 16.47
C THR A 219 -1.78 -13.47 17.87
N GLU A 220 -0.58 -12.96 18.15
CA GLU A 220 -0.23 -12.31 19.41
C GLU A 220 -0.99 -10.99 19.61
N LEU A 221 -1.50 -10.39 18.53
CA LEU A 221 -2.22 -9.12 18.58
C LEU A 221 -3.50 -9.24 19.42
N SER A 222 -4.19 -10.39 19.38
CA SER A 222 -5.42 -10.60 20.16
C SER A 222 -5.18 -10.50 21.67
N ARG A 223 -4.04 -11.00 22.17
CA ARG A 223 -3.66 -10.84 23.57
C ARG A 223 -3.47 -9.36 23.91
N ARG A 224 -2.79 -8.62 23.02
CA ARG A 224 -2.53 -7.21 23.24
C ARG A 224 -3.78 -6.34 23.16
N ILE A 225 -4.69 -6.64 22.24
CA ILE A 225 -5.99 -5.97 22.14
C ILE A 225 -6.76 -6.15 23.44
N ARG A 226 -6.79 -7.35 24.03
CA ARG A 226 -7.46 -7.58 25.33
C ARG A 226 -6.84 -6.75 26.46
N GLU A 227 -5.51 -6.68 26.53
CA GLU A 227 -4.81 -5.87 27.54
C GLU A 227 -5.17 -4.37 27.40
N LEU A 228 -5.10 -3.83 26.18
CA LEU A 228 -5.42 -2.42 25.94
C LEU A 228 -6.93 -2.14 26.06
N SER A 229 -7.76 -3.16 25.81
CA SER A 229 -9.23 -3.05 25.96
C SER A 229 -9.68 -2.80 27.40
N GLN A 230 -8.79 -3.02 28.39
CA GLN A 230 -9.05 -2.64 29.78
C GLN A 230 -9.03 -1.12 30.00
N ILE A 231 -8.40 -0.37 29.10
CA ILE A 231 -8.32 1.10 29.17
C ILE A 231 -9.48 1.74 28.40
N MET A 232 -9.77 1.23 27.20
CA MET A 232 -10.92 1.61 26.39
C MET A 232 -11.29 0.48 25.42
N PRO A 233 -12.56 0.29 25.04
CA PRO A 233 -12.93 -0.69 24.02
C PRO A 233 -12.14 -0.50 22.72
N ILE A 234 -11.40 -1.54 22.30
CA ILE A 234 -10.61 -1.52 21.06
C ILE A 234 -11.01 -2.67 20.15
N GLY A 235 -11.18 -2.37 18.87
CA GLY A 235 -11.35 -3.32 17.78
C GLY A 235 -10.23 -3.16 16.76
N VAL A 236 -9.86 -4.24 16.09
CA VAL A 236 -8.96 -4.21 14.93
C VAL A 236 -9.60 -5.02 13.83
N VAL A 237 -9.74 -4.44 12.65
CA VAL A 237 -10.28 -5.10 11.46
C VAL A 237 -9.27 -5.02 10.34
N ARG A 238 -9.12 -6.12 9.61
CA ARG A 238 -8.40 -6.12 8.35
C ARG A 238 -9.39 -5.80 7.24
N TRP A 239 -9.14 -4.73 6.50
CA TRP A 239 -9.96 -4.28 5.38
C TRP A 239 -9.06 -4.06 4.18
N VAL A 240 -9.37 -4.72 3.07
CA VAL A 240 -8.65 -4.65 1.81
C VAL A 240 -9.48 -3.92 0.77
N ASP A 241 -10.77 -4.25 0.68
CA ASP A 241 -11.69 -3.66 -0.28
C ASP A 241 -13.14 -3.75 0.20
N ALA A 242 -14.06 -3.37 -0.70
CA ALA A 242 -15.50 -3.36 -0.51
C ALA A 242 -16.13 -4.69 -0.05
N GLN A 243 -15.46 -5.84 -0.24
CA GLN A 243 -15.94 -7.15 0.20
C GLN A 243 -15.79 -7.34 1.72
N ASP A 244 -14.90 -6.57 2.36
CA ASP A 244 -14.65 -6.61 3.80
C ASP A 244 -15.56 -5.66 4.60
N ASP A 245 -16.52 -5.01 3.94
CA ASP A 245 -17.48 -4.08 4.55
C ASP A 245 -18.23 -4.67 5.75
N GLN A 246 -18.71 -5.92 5.63
CA GLN A 246 -19.43 -6.57 6.72
C GLN A 246 -18.54 -6.71 7.96
N ALA A 247 -17.25 -7.00 7.79
CA ALA A 247 -16.31 -7.10 8.90
C ALA A 247 -16.07 -5.73 9.57
N LEU A 248 -16.08 -4.65 8.78
CA LEU A 248 -15.99 -3.28 9.28
C LEU A 248 -17.24 -2.91 10.11
N GLU A 249 -18.44 -3.16 9.58
CA GLU A 249 -19.71 -2.90 10.26
C GLU A 249 -19.87 -3.76 11.53
N ASP A 250 -19.53 -5.05 11.48
CA ASP A 250 -19.58 -5.95 12.63
C ASP A 250 -18.67 -5.46 13.76
N ALA A 251 -17.46 -4.99 13.42
CA ALA A 251 -16.52 -4.45 14.38
C ALA A 251 -17.02 -3.16 15.04
N LEU A 252 -17.60 -2.24 14.26
CA LEU A 252 -18.24 -1.02 14.76
C LEU A 252 -19.44 -1.34 15.67
N GLY A 253 -20.31 -2.24 15.23
CA GLY A 253 -21.47 -2.71 15.99
C GLY A 253 -21.05 -3.32 17.33
N GLU A 254 -20.03 -4.18 17.32
CA GLU A 254 -19.48 -4.78 18.52
C GLU A 254 -18.89 -3.76 19.50
N LEU A 255 -18.15 -2.76 19.01
CA LEU A 255 -17.63 -1.69 19.85
C LEU A 255 -18.73 -0.83 20.47
N SER A 256 -19.80 -0.55 19.71
CA SER A 256 -20.96 0.20 20.23
C SER A 256 -21.65 -0.51 21.40
N ARG A 257 -21.70 -1.85 21.39
CA ARG A 257 -22.33 -2.66 22.46
C ARG A 257 -21.47 -2.81 23.71
N ARG A 258 -20.13 -2.76 23.59
CA ARG A 258 -19.20 -2.98 24.71
C ARG A 258 -19.15 -1.82 25.68
N ARG A 259 -19.88 -1.90 26.79
CA ARG A 259 -19.77 -0.91 27.88
C ARG A 259 -18.35 -0.81 28.42
N ARG A 260 -17.95 0.39 28.86
CA ARG A 260 -16.75 0.54 29.70
C ARG A 260 -16.97 -0.24 30.99
N LEU A 261 -15.94 -0.98 31.43
CA LEU A 261 -15.99 -1.80 32.64
C LEU A 261 -16.02 -0.97 33.94
N SER A 262 -16.02 0.37 33.84
CA SER A 262 -15.86 1.30 34.96
C SER A 262 -17.11 2.11 35.30
N ASP A 263 -18.23 1.87 34.61
CA ASP A 263 -19.55 2.44 34.94
C ASP A 263 -20.43 1.38 35.61
#